data_AF-A0AAD9TKJ7-F1
#
_entry.id   AF-A0AAD9TKJ7-F1
#
_cell.length_a   1.000
_cell.length_b   1.000
_cell.length_c   1.000
_cell.angle_alpha   90.00
_cell.angle_beta   90.00
_cell.angle_gamma   90.00
#
_symmetry.space_group_name_H-M   'P 1'
#
loop_
_entity.id
_entity.type
_entity.pdbx_description
1 polymer ?
#
loop_
_entity_poly.entity_id
_entity_poly.type
_entity_poly.pdbx_seq_one_letter_code
_entity_poly.pdbx_strand_id
1 'polypeptide(L)'
;MPYPPWRRCLRICNGQLGAASFRQLKVIKVNKCDRLNTMFSFSTDKGLPQLEEIAVSNCSRMEEIFVIERQDDVNNTEVNKTIQFSLLRVVTLGYMRCLKSFCSKVKTTDTKARGVLISENRQDISKSLFNEMVVLPNMEILNLSDIDVEKIWHNRLLAMSSIVQNLTCLIIKRCRNLKNIFTASMVNSFVQLQHLEISYCPVLEEMVVIEELIDEGSRDAILLFAQLHYLRIKHLVKLRGLYSGNYIEFPSLKELEIENCLNLRAFIFDDMVGFPSLT
;
A
#
# COMPACT_ATOMS: atom_id res chain seq x y z
N MET A 1 5.53 -36.79 17.64
CA MET A 1 4.53 -36.61 16.57
C MET A 1 5.21 -36.01 15.35
N PRO A 2 5.11 -36.62 14.16
CA PRO A 2 5.66 -36.01 12.95
C PRO A 2 4.84 -34.77 12.62
N TYR A 3 5.52 -33.64 12.41
CA TYR A 3 4.89 -32.38 12.06
C TYR A 3 4.14 -32.47 10.72
N PRO A 4 3.01 -31.77 10.53
CA PRO A 4 2.28 -31.79 9.27
C PRO A 4 3.14 -31.25 8.11
N PRO A 5 3.07 -31.85 6.91
CA PRO A 5 3.99 -31.62 5.79
C PRO A 5 4.03 -30.16 5.28
N TRP A 6 2.98 -29.38 5.52
CA TRP A 6 2.92 -27.94 5.21
C TRP A 6 3.98 -27.12 5.95
N ARG A 7 4.54 -27.63 7.06
CA ARG A 7 5.63 -26.97 7.81
C ARG A 7 6.94 -26.86 7.03
N ARG A 8 7.04 -27.31 5.77
CA ARG A 8 8.23 -27.12 4.91
C ARG A 8 7.99 -26.21 3.70
N CYS A 9 6.76 -25.73 3.48
CA CYS A 9 6.41 -24.98 2.28
C CYS A 9 6.94 -23.53 2.35
N LEU A 10 7.82 -23.15 1.42
CA LEU A 10 8.36 -21.77 1.30
C LEU A 10 7.50 -20.91 0.36
N ARG A 11 6.76 -21.53 -0.56
CA ARG A 11 5.91 -20.91 -1.58
C ARG A 11 4.69 -21.77 -1.84
N ILE A 12 3.50 -21.19 -2.00
CA ILE A 12 2.27 -21.94 -2.35
C ILE A 12 2.45 -22.59 -3.72
N CYS A 13 3.11 -21.90 -4.65
CA CYS A 13 3.48 -22.44 -5.95
C CYS A 13 4.94 -22.07 -6.28
N ASN A 14 5.72 -23.07 -6.71
CA ASN A 14 7.11 -22.90 -7.13
C ASN A 14 7.25 -23.43 -8.57
N GLY A 15 7.34 -22.53 -9.56
CA GLY A 15 7.49 -22.87 -10.98
C GLY A 15 6.32 -22.42 -11.87
N GLN A 16 6.43 -22.69 -13.18
CA GLN A 16 5.41 -22.33 -14.16
C GLN A 16 4.09 -23.06 -13.87
N LEU A 17 3.08 -22.31 -13.45
CA LEU A 17 1.72 -22.82 -13.41
C LEU A 17 1.27 -23.15 -14.83
N GLY A 18 0.76 -24.37 -15.00
CA GLY A 18 0.11 -24.78 -16.24
C GLY A 18 -1.04 -23.84 -16.53
N ALA A 19 -1.27 -23.51 -17.80
CA ALA A 19 -2.20 -22.44 -18.21
C ALA A 19 -3.62 -22.59 -17.64
N ALA A 20 -4.05 -23.79 -17.26
CA ALA A 20 -5.36 -24.10 -16.68
C ALA A 20 -5.42 -24.02 -15.13
N SER A 21 -4.29 -23.92 -14.45
CA SER A 21 -4.23 -23.92 -12.98
C SER A 21 -4.86 -22.64 -12.42
N PHE A 22 -5.67 -22.77 -11.37
CA PHE A 22 -6.28 -21.65 -10.64
C PHE A 22 -7.12 -20.65 -11.46
N ARG A 23 -7.59 -21.02 -12.66
CA ARG A 23 -8.46 -20.15 -13.48
C ARG A 23 -9.77 -19.76 -12.83
N GLN A 24 -10.26 -20.56 -11.88
CA GLN A 24 -11.49 -20.34 -11.14
C GLN A 24 -11.22 -19.86 -9.70
N LEU A 25 -9.96 -19.62 -9.32
CA LEU A 25 -9.61 -19.25 -7.97
C LEU A 25 -10.05 -17.82 -7.68
N LYS A 26 -11.04 -17.67 -6.81
CA LYS A 26 -11.62 -16.38 -6.41
C LYS A 26 -11.08 -15.83 -5.10
N VAL A 27 -10.67 -16.70 -4.19
CA VAL A 27 -10.33 -16.31 -2.83
C VAL A 27 -9.05 -17.03 -2.41
N ILE A 28 -8.11 -16.27 -1.85
CA ILE A 28 -6.92 -16.83 -1.22
C ILE A 28 -6.87 -16.39 0.24
N LYS A 29 -6.84 -17.36 1.16
CA LYS A 29 -6.67 -17.15 2.59
C LYS A 29 -5.45 -17.90 3.09
N VAL A 30 -4.48 -17.18 3.64
CA VAL A 30 -3.24 -17.73 4.17
C VAL A 30 -3.08 -17.25 5.62
N ASN A 31 -2.99 -18.17 6.57
CA ASN A 31 -2.92 -17.81 7.99
C ASN A 31 -1.93 -18.70 8.72
N LYS A 32 -1.06 -18.11 9.56
CA LYS A 32 -0.08 -18.82 10.39
C LYS A 32 0.89 -19.68 9.57
N CYS A 33 1.35 -19.15 8.43
CA CYS A 33 2.29 -19.82 7.53
C CYS A 33 3.70 -19.21 7.63
N ASP A 34 4.35 -19.37 8.78
CA ASP A 34 5.61 -18.69 9.13
C ASP A 34 6.83 -19.00 8.24
N ARG A 35 6.75 -20.02 7.37
CA ARG A 35 7.82 -20.33 6.42
C ARG A 35 7.62 -19.73 5.04
N LEU A 36 6.40 -19.28 4.71
CA LEU A 36 6.14 -18.65 3.43
C LEU A 36 6.84 -17.30 3.40
N ASN A 37 7.76 -17.12 2.45
CA ASN A 37 8.31 -15.81 2.14
C ASN A 37 7.56 -15.13 1.00
N THR A 38 6.93 -15.91 0.12
CA THR A 38 6.02 -15.46 -0.93
C THR A 38 4.88 -16.45 -1.16
N MET A 39 3.74 -15.99 -1.67
CA MET A 39 2.64 -16.88 -2.04
C MET A 39 2.87 -17.50 -3.42
N PHE A 40 2.98 -16.66 -4.45
CA PHE A 40 3.11 -17.09 -5.83
C PHE A 40 4.26 -16.39 -6.53
N SER A 41 4.88 -17.13 -7.44
CA SER A 41 5.81 -16.63 -8.44
C SER A 41 5.13 -16.80 -9.80
N PHE A 42 4.90 -15.71 -10.53
CA PHE A 42 4.21 -15.73 -11.84
C PHE A 42 5.05 -15.04 -12.91
N SER A 43 4.89 -15.48 -14.15
CA SER A 43 5.17 -14.65 -15.33
C SER A 43 4.03 -13.65 -15.53
N THR A 44 4.29 -12.54 -16.20
CA THR A 44 3.39 -11.38 -16.29
C THR A 44 2.08 -11.66 -17.05
N ASP A 45 2.06 -12.74 -17.84
CA ASP A 45 0.95 -13.27 -18.63
C ASP A 45 0.05 -14.27 -17.85
N LYS A 46 0.44 -14.67 -16.63
CA LYS A 46 -0.23 -15.72 -15.83
C LYS A 46 -0.77 -15.20 -14.51
N GLY A 47 -1.54 -14.11 -14.57
CA GLY A 47 -2.32 -13.62 -13.42
C GLY A 47 -3.39 -14.61 -12.96
N LEU A 48 -4.06 -14.29 -11.84
CA LEU A 48 -5.23 -15.02 -11.36
C LEU A 48 -6.50 -14.27 -11.84
N PRO A 49 -7.11 -14.69 -12.96
CA PRO A 49 -8.06 -13.85 -13.70
C PRO A 49 -9.40 -13.66 -12.99
N GLN A 50 -9.74 -14.55 -12.06
CA GLN A 50 -11.00 -14.54 -11.31
C GLN A 50 -10.81 -14.18 -9.83
N LEU A 51 -9.61 -13.73 -9.42
CA LEU A 51 -9.33 -13.47 -8.02
C LEU A 51 -10.05 -12.22 -7.53
N GLU A 52 -10.83 -12.37 -6.46
CA GLU A 52 -11.70 -11.38 -5.85
C GLU A 52 -11.25 -10.98 -4.44
N GLU A 53 -10.63 -11.89 -3.67
CA GLU A 53 -10.19 -11.65 -2.30
C GLU A 53 -8.82 -12.26 -1.98
N ILE A 54 -7.98 -11.49 -1.30
CA ILE A 54 -6.74 -11.95 -0.67
C ILE A 54 -6.80 -11.60 0.82
N ALA A 55 -6.64 -12.61 1.68
CA ALA A 55 -6.46 -12.43 3.11
C ALA A 55 -5.22 -13.19 3.59
N VAL A 56 -4.17 -12.47 3.98
CA VAL A 56 -2.91 -13.05 4.46
C VAL A 56 -2.64 -12.55 5.86
N SER A 57 -2.46 -13.46 6.81
CA SER A 57 -2.16 -13.06 8.18
C SER A 57 -1.21 -13.99 8.93
N ASN A 58 -0.51 -13.45 9.92
CA ASN A 58 0.40 -14.20 10.80
C ASN A 58 1.46 -15.00 10.01
N CYS A 59 2.07 -14.40 8.99
CA CYS A 59 3.11 -15.04 8.19
C CYS A 59 4.44 -14.30 8.43
N SER A 60 5.14 -14.67 9.50
CA SER A 60 6.26 -13.88 10.04
C SER A 60 7.47 -13.69 9.12
N ARG A 61 7.69 -14.60 8.16
CA ARG A 61 8.79 -14.50 7.17
C ARG A 61 8.36 -14.00 5.81
N MET A 62 7.10 -13.59 5.65
CA MET A 62 6.60 -13.10 4.37
C MET A 62 7.27 -11.78 4.03
N GLU A 63 7.96 -11.71 2.89
CA GLU A 63 8.62 -10.51 2.38
C GLU A 63 7.84 -9.88 1.24
N GLU A 64 7.22 -10.70 0.39
CA GLU A 64 6.39 -10.27 -0.73
C GLU A 64 5.16 -11.17 -0.90
N ILE A 65 3.99 -10.61 -1.24
CA ILE A 65 2.81 -11.45 -1.53
C ILE A 65 3.02 -12.19 -2.85
N PHE A 66 3.44 -11.46 -3.88
CA PHE A 66 3.69 -11.97 -5.23
C PHE A 66 5.09 -11.63 -5.72
N VAL A 67 5.70 -12.56 -6.44
CA VAL A 67 6.95 -12.33 -7.18
C VAL A 67 6.68 -12.45 -8.68
N ILE A 68 7.14 -11.46 -9.43
CA ILE A 68 7.04 -11.39 -10.88
C ILE A 68 8.38 -11.89 -11.46
N GLU A 69 8.31 -13.00 -12.19
CA GLU A 69 9.44 -13.59 -12.92
C GLU A 69 9.60 -12.89 -14.27
N ARG A 70 10.85 -12.61 -14.67
CA ARG A 70 11.14 -12.09 -16.02
C ARG A 70 11.01 -13.25 -17.02
N GLN A 71 10.41 -12.96 -18.17
CA GLN A 71 10.60 -13.79 -19.36
C GLN A 71 11.81 -13.22 -20.10
N ASP A 72 12.81 -14.06 -20.41
CA ASP A 72 13.93 -13.69 -21.28
C ASP A 72 13.41 -13.52 -22.72
N ASP A 73 12.68 -12.43 -22.98
CA ASP A 73 12.26 -12.10 -24.32
C ASP A 73 13.50 -11.59 -25.09
N VAL A 74 13.91 -12.35 -26.10
CA VAL A 74 15.09 -12.14 -26.97
C VAL A 74 15.05 -10.79 -27.72
N ASN A 75 13.95 -10.05 -27.66
CA ASN A 75 13.79 -8.74 -28.27
C ASN A 75 13.76 -7.65 -27.19
N ASN A 76 14.87 -6.92 -27.14
CA ASN A 76 15.25 -5.91 -26.16
C ASN A 76 14.35 -4.65 -26.18
N THR A 77 13.08 -4.77 -25.81
CA THR A 77 12.25 -3.65 -25.39
C THR A 77 11.78 -3.91 -23.96
N GLU A 78 12.45 -3.28 -23.00
CA GLU A 78 12.10 -3.30 -21.58
C GLU A 78 10.76 -2.57 -21.34
N VAL A 79 9.65 -3.19 -21.76
CA VAL A 79 8.34 -2.79 -21.25
C VAL A 79 8.30 -3.27 -19.81
N ASN A 80 8.21 -2.34 -18.85
CA ASN A 80 7.99 -2.67 -17.44
C ASN A 80 6.66 -3.42 -17.30
N LYS A 81 6.71 -4.75 -17.42
CA LYS A 81 5.53 -5.59 -17.34
C LYS A 81 4.96 -5.53 -15.92
N THR A 82 3.72 -5.08 -15.82
CA THR A 82 2.92 -5.02 -14.59
C THR A 82 2.01 -6.25 -14.50
N ILE A 83 1.70 -6.70 -13.28
CA ILE A 83 0.63 -7.69 -13.06
C ILE A 83 -0.68 -6.98 -12.73
N GLN A 84 -1.77 -7.41 -13.37
CA GLN A 84 -3.10 -6.84 -13.14
C GLN A 84 -4.05 -7.88 -12.53
N PHE A 85 -4.77 -7.49 -11.48
CA PHE A 85 -5.84 -8.28 -10.88
C PHE A 85 -7.17 -7.58 -11.08
N SER A 86 -7.80 -7.82 -12.24
CA SER A 86 -8.99 -7.08 -12.67
C SER A 86 -10.23 -7.27 -11.80
N LEU A 87 -10.34 -8.38 -11.04
CA LEU A 87 -11.51 -8.67 -10.21
C LEU A 87 -11.23 -8.54 -8.72
N LEU A 88 -10.00 -8.19 -8.31
CA LEU A 88 -9.62 -8.17 -6.90
C LEU A 88 -10.25 -6.97 -6.20
N ARG A 89 -11.16 -7.25 -5.26
CA ARG A 89 -11.94 -6.25 -4.52
C ARG A 89 -11.46 -6.08 -3.09
N VAL A 90 -10.98 -7.15 -2.45
CA VAL A 90 -10.66 -7.15 -1.03
C VAL A 90 -9.22 -7.62 -0.79
N VAL A 91 -8.45 -6.78 -0.11
CA VAL A 91 -7.09 -7.11 0.34
C VAL A 91 -6.99 -6.90 1.85
N THR A 92 -6.72 -7.98 2.58
CA THR A 92 -6.49 -7.96 4.03
C THR A 92 -5.12 -8.55 4.35
N LEU A 93 -4.23 -7.73 4.92
CA LEU A 93 -2.86 -8.11 5.26
C LEU A 93 -2.61 -7.83 6.75
N GLY A 94 -2.24 -8.87 7.52
CA GLY A 94 -2.15 -8.79 8.98
C GLY A 94 -0.92 -9.46 9.59
N TYR A 95 -0.26 -8.83 10.56
CA TYR A 95 0.78 -9.47 11.38
C TYR A 95 1.93 -10.06 10.53
N MET A 96 2.46 -9.25 9.61
CA MET A 96 3.57 -9.60 8.72
C MET A 96 4.63 -8.51 8.76
N ARG A 97 5.48 -8.54 9.80
CA ARG A 97 6.49 -7.50 10.03
C ARG A 97 7.66 -7.53 9.04
N CYS A 98 7.82 -8.61 8.28
CA CYS A 98 8.84 -8.70 7.23
C CYS A 98 8.31 -8.28 5.85
N LEU A 99 7.01 -7.99 5.70
CA LEU A 99 6.41 -7.67 4.41
C LEU A 99 6.92 -6.32 3.92
N LYS A 100 7.59 -6.32 2.77
CA LYS A 100 8.20 -5.14 2.14
C LYS A 100 7.34 -4.57 1.04
N SER A 101 6.73 -5.43 0.22
CA SER A 101 5.87 -5.01 -0.89
C SER A 101 4.81 -6.06 -1.22
N PHE A 102 3.77 -5.64 -1.93
CA PHE A 102 2.74 -6.52 -2.44
C PHE A 102 3.27 -7.36 -3.62
N CYS A 103 3.99 -6.71 -4.55
CA CYS A 103 4.69 -7.36 -5.66
C CYS A 103 6.17 -6.97 -5.68
N SER A 104 7.06 -7.88 -6.11
CA SER A 104 8.45 -7.58 -6.46
C SER A 104 8.91 -8.31 -7.73
N LYS A 105 9.94 -7.79 -8.41
CA LYS A 105 10.66 -8.53 -9.46
C LYS A 105 11.68 -9.46 -8.82
N VAL A 106 11.90 -10.64 -9.41
CA VAL A 106 13.02 -11.53 -9.03
C VAL A 106 14.33 -10.76 -9.11
N LYS A 107 15.06 -10.69 -7.99
CA LYS A 107 16.46 -10.24 -7.96
C LYS A 107 17.32 -11.41 -8.44
N THR A 108 17.80 -11.39 -9.67
CA THR A 108 18.87 -12.32 -10.07
C THR A 108 20.12 -11.93 -9.30
N THR A 109 20.53 -12.74 -8.33
CA THR A 109 21.89 -12.67 -7.81
C THR A 109 22.80 -13.25 -8.87
N ASP A 110 23.33 -12.40 -9.74
CA ASP A 110 24.30 -12.80 -10.77
C ASP A 110 25.46 -13.53 -10.11
N THR A 111 25.48 -14.86 -10.23
CA THR A 111 26.57 -15.68 -9.70
C THR A 111 27.63 -15.99 -10.75
N LYS A 112 27.54 -15.43 -11.97
CA LYS A 112 28.53 -15.64 -13.03
C LYS A 112 28.59 -14.47 -14.01
N ALA A 113 29.31 -13.39 -13.68
CA ALA A 113 30.09 -12.62 -14.65
C ALA A 113 30.97 -11.59 -13.93
N ARG A 114 32.29 -11.77 -14.01
CA ARG A 114 33.22 -10.63 -13.96
C ARG A 114 32.96 -9.80 -15.22
N GLY A 115 32.65 -8.52 -15.06
CA GLY A 115 32.69 -7.55 -16.15
C GLY A 115 31.42 -6.74 -16.28
N VAL A 116 31.51 -5.47 -15.87
CA VAL A 116 30.60 -4.36 -16.19
C VAL A 116 29.14 -4.59 -15.80
N LEU A 117 28.79 -4.20 -14.58
CA LEU A 117 27.43 -3.75 -14.31
C LEU A 117 27.47 -2.23 -14.24
N ILE A 118 26.90 -1.63 -15.29
CA ILE A 118 26.41 -0.26 -15.25
C ILE A 118 25.61 -0.14 -13.96
N SER A 119 26.09 0.71 -13.07
CA SER A 119 25.37 1.14 -11.88
C SER A 119 24.15 1.91 -12.35
N GLU A 120 23.05 1.21 -12.62
CA GLU A 120 21.75 1.86 -12.69
C GLU A 120 21.42 2.35 -11.28
N ASN A 121 21.72 3.64 -11.11
CA ASN A 121 21.22 4.57 -10.11
C ASN A 121 20.17 3.97 -9.15
N ARG A 122 20.62 3.38 -8.03
CA ARG A 122 19.76 2.86 -6.94
C ARG A 122 19.19 4.00 -6.09
N GLN A 123 18.48 4.94 -6.70
CA GLN A 123 17.59 5.82 -5.96
C GLN A 123 16.17 5.31 -6.21
N ASP A 124 15.57 4.73 -5.17
CA ASP A 124 14.11 4.60 -5.02
C ASP A 124 13.39 3.43 -5.72
N ILE A 125 13.80 2.18 -5.47
CA ILE A 125 12.75 1.13 -5.35
C ILE A 125 11.98 1.51 -4.08
N SER A 126 10.95 2.35 -4.23
CA SER A 126 10.32 3.00 -3.09
C SER A 126 9.89 1.96 -2.05
N LYS A 127 10.10 2.27 -0.77
CA LYS A 127 9.66 1.46 0.38
C LYS A 127 8.14 1.48 0.59
N SER A 128 7.38 1.37 -0.50
CA SER A 128 5.92 1.42 -0.52
C SER A 128 5.37 0.02 -0.71
N LEU A 129 4.27 -0.28 0.01
CA LEU A 129 3.60 -1.57 -0.09
C LEU A 129 3.11 -1.84 -1.53
N PHE A 130 2.40 -0.89 -2.13
CA PHE A 130 1.96 -0.92 -3.52
C PHE A 130 2.86 -0.02 -4.37
N ASN A 131 3.43 -0.61 -5.42
CA ASN A 131 4.37 0.03 -6.34
C ASN A 131 3.86 -0.08 -7.79
N GLU A 132 4.62 0.44 -8.75
CA GLU A 132 4.27 0.48 -10.18
C GLU A 132 4.08 -0.90 -10.83
N MET A 133 4.45 -2.00 -10.17
CA MET A 133 4.37 -3.34 -10.75
C MET A 133 2.99 -4.00 -10.65
N VAL A 134 2.05 -3.40 -9.90
CA VAL A 134 0.73 -3.99 -9.66
C VAL A 134 -0.39 -3.01 -10.01
N VAL A 135 -1.44 -3.54 -10.63
CA VAL A 135 -2.65 -2.79 -11.02
C VAL A 135 -3.87 -3.49 -10.42
N LEU A 136 -4.64 -2.76 -9.61
CA LEU A 136 -5.80 -3.28 -8.86
C LEU A 136 -7.05 -2.41 -9.15
N PRO A 137 -7.57 -2.44 -10.39
CA PRO A 137 -8.54 -1.46 -10.87
C PRO A 137 -9.87 -1.44 -10.11
N ASN A 138 -10.22 -2.53 -9.42
CA ASN A 138 -11.52 -2.69 -8.75
C ASN A 138 -11.37 -2.93 -7.23
N MET A 139 -10.25 -2.54 -6.63
CA MET A 139 -10.04 -2.72 -5.20
C MET A 139 -10.96 -1.79 -4.40
N GLU A 140 -11.78 -2.35 -3.53
CA GLU A 140 -12.77 -1.65 -2.73
C GLU A 140 -12.37 -1.55 -1.25
N ILE A 141 -11.74 -2.60 -0.72
CA ILE A 141 -11.41 -2.71 0.70
C ILE A 141 -9.94 -3.05 0.87
N LEU A 142 -9.23 -2.19 1.60
CA LEU A 142 -7.87 -2.45 2.06
C LEU A 142 -7.82 -2.43 3.58
N ASN A 143 -7.44 -3.56 4.18
CA ASN A 143 -7.20 -3.68 5.62
C ASN A 143 -5.75 -4.09 5.89
N LEU A 144 -5.00 -3.21 6.54
CA LEU A 144 -3.62 -3.42 6.95
C LEU A 144 -3.53 -3.45 8.47
N SER A 145 -2.95 -4.50 9.03
CA SER A 145 -2.77 -4.66 10.48
C SER A 145 -1.35 -5.14 10.82
N ASP A 146 -0.61 -4.44 11.67
CA ASP A 146 0.76 -4.82 12.10
C ASP A 146 1.70 -5.13 10.90
N ILE A 147 1.68 -4.25 9.89
CA ILE A 147 2.55 -4.26 8.70
C ILE A 147 3.63 -3.19 8.86
N ASP A 148 4.88 -3.54 8.53
CA ASP A 148 6.04 -2.71 8.82
C ASP A 148 6.56 -1.95 7.58
N VAL A 149 5.71 -1.10 7.01
CA VAL A 149 6.02 -0.28 5.82
C VAL A 149 6.10 1.20 6.16
N GLU A 150 6.96 1.93 5.45
CA GLU A 150 7.07 3.39 5.61
C GLU A 150 5.96 4.13 4.85
N LYS A 151 5.55 3.58 3.70
CA LYS A 151 4.52 4.13 2.80
C LYS A 151 3.60 3.01 2.32
N ILE A 152 2.33 3.32 2.08
CA ILE A 152 1.39 2.36 1.48
C ILE A 152 1.47 2.44 -0.05
N TRP A 153 1.54 3.65 -0.60
CA TRP A 153 1.48 3.93 -2.03
C TRP A 153 2.77 4.60 -2.49
N HIS A 154 3.22 4.31 -3.71
CA HIS A 154 4.40 4.94 -4.30
C HIS A 154 4.08 6.36 -4.85
N ASN A 155 4.99 7.32 -4.68
CA ASN A 155 4.67 8.75 -4.84
C ASN A 155 4.57 9.24 -6.30
N ARG A 156 5.25 8.63 -7.28
CA ARG A 156 5.28 9.13 -8.69
C ARG A 156 4.02 8.83 -9.51
N LEU A 157 2.89 8.62 -8.85
CA LEU A 157 1.77 7.93 -9.48
C LEU A 157 0.72 8.90 -10.04
N LEU A 158 1.07 9.54 -11.16
CA LEU A 158 0.07 9.88 -12.20
C LEU A 158 -0.65 8.60 -12.71
N ALA A 159 -0.07 7.41 -12.45
CA ALA A 159 -0.55 6.09 -12.85
C ALA A 159 -1.36 5.30 -11.77
N MET A 160 -1.59 5.84 -10.56
CA MET A 160 -2.42 5.16 -9.52
C MET A 160 -3.91 5.43 -9.62
N SER A 161 -4.39 6.00 -10.72
CA SER A 161 -5.83 6.02 -10.97
C SER A 161 -6.44 4.63 -10.76
N SER A 162 -5.77 3.54 -11.16
CA SER A 162 -6.33 2.20 -11.02
C SER A 162 -6.48 1.69 -9.58
N ILE A 163 -5.49 1.82 -8.67
CA ILE A 163 -5.58 1.15 -7.35
C ILE A 163 -6.56 1.84 -6.40
N VAL A 164 -6.62 3.16 -6.42
CA VAL A 164 -7.30 3.93 -5.35
C VAL A 164 -8.67 4.48 -5.75
N GLN A 165 -9.00 4.55 -7.05
CA GLN A 165 -10.25 5.18 -7.52
C GLN A 165 -11.51 4.47 -7.02
N ASN A 166 -11.47 3.15 -6.86
CA ASN A 166 -12.61 2.36 -6.40
C ASN A 166 -12.54 2.01 -4.89
N LEU A 167 -11.51 2.49 -4.18
CA LEU A 167 -11.34 2.19 -2.77
C LEU A 167 -12.41 2.90 -1.95
N THR A 168 -13.26 2.12 -1.27
CA THR A 168 -14.36 2.63 -0.43
C THR A 168 -14.03 2.56 1.06
N CYS A 169 -13.17 1.61 1.45
CA CYS A 169 -12.81 1.37 2.85
C CYS A 169 -11.30 1.15 3.01
N LEU A 170 -10.68 1.99 3.84
CA LEU A 170 -9.27 1.89 4.22
C LEU A 170 -9.15 1.77 5.74
N ILE A 171 -8.62 0.64 6.20
CA ILE A 171 -8.39 0.36 7.62
C ILE A 171 -6.91 0.09 7.85
N ILE A 172 -6.29 0.87 8.73
CA ILE A 172 -4.86 0.77 9.06
C ILE A 172 -4.71 0.67 10.58
N LYS A 173 -4.17 -0.45 11.07
CA LYS A 173 -4.02 -0.72 12.50
C LYS A 173 -2.59 -1.15 12.82
N ARG A 174 -1.96 -0.52 13.82
CA ARG A 174 -0.67 -0.97 14.38
C ARG A 174 0.49 -1.00 13.37
N CYS A 175 0.45 -0.21 12.30
CA CYS A 175 1.56 -0.09 11.34
C CYS A 175 2.62 0.87 11.90
N ARG A 176 3.66 0.31 12.54
CA ARG A 176 4.53 1.08 13.44
C ARG A 176 5.51 2.03 12.76
N ASN A 177 5.90 1.75 11.52
CA ASN A 177 6.84 2.57 10.76
C ASN A 177 6.17 3.45 9.69
N LEU A 178 4.83 3.48 9.64
CA LEU A 178 4.08 4.24 8.63
C LEU A 178 4.21 5.75 8.86
N LYS A 179 4.86 6.44 7.90
CA LYS A 179 5.20 7.87 8.01
C LYS A 179 4.13 8.81 7.51
N ASN A 180 3.38 8.38 6.50
CA ASN A 180 2.26 9.11 5.91
C ASN A 180 1.27 8.12 5.29
N ILE A 181 0.01 8.54 5.12
CA ILE A 181 -1.01 7.70 4.47
C ILE A 181 -1.25 8.20 3.05
N PHE A 182 -1.39 9.52 2.91
CA PHE A 182 -1.62 10.20 1.65
C PHE A 182 -0.50 11.18 1.35
N THR A 183 -0.37 11.54 0.08
CA THR A 183 0.35 12.72 -0.39
C THR A 183 -0.66 13.72 -0.96
N ALA A 184 -0.34 15.00 -0.95
CA ALA A 184 -1.26 16.04 -1.44
C ALA A 184 -1.73 15.79 -2.89
N SER A 185 -0.84 15.28 -3.75
CA SER A 185 -1.14 14.95 -5.15
C SER A 185 -2.12 13.78 -5.35
N MET A 186 -2.22 12.87 -4.37
CA MET A 186 -3.07 11.67 -4.49
C MET A 186 -4.43 11.78 -3.79
N VAL A 187 -4.63 12.69 -2.84
CA VAL A 187 -5.88 12.77 -2.04
C VAL A 187 -7.12 12.80 -2.95
N ASN A 188 -7.10 13.63 -3.98
CA ASN A 188 -8.22 13.79 -4.90
C ASN A 188 -8.47 12.57 -5.80
N SER A 189 -7.60 11.55 -5.78
CA SER A 189 -7.82 10.27 -6.46
C SER A 189 -8.69 9.29 -5.66
N PHE A 190 -8.87 9.51 -4.34
CA PHE A 190 -9.70 8.68 -3.46
C PHE A 190 -11.19 9.07 -3.55
N VAL A 191 -11.70 9.15 -4.78
CA VAL A 191 -13.03 9.71 -5.07
C VAL A 191 -14.19 8.89 -4.51
N GLN A 192 -13.99 7.60 -4.23
CA GLN A 192 -14.99 6.70 -3.65
C GLN A 192 -14.77 6.39 -2.16
N LEU A 193 -13.75 6.96 -1.52
CA LEU A 193 -13.39 6.59 -0.15
C LEU A 193 -14.45 7.09 0.83
N GLN A 194 -15.13 6.15 1.50
CA GLN A 194 -16.25 6.41 2.41
C GLN A 194 -15.90 6.14 3.88
N HIS A 195 -14.99 5.20 4.14
CA HIS A 195 -14.61 4.79 5.49
C HIS A 195 -13.08 4.79 5.65
N LEU A 196 -12.59 5.56 6.62
CA LEU A 196 -11.18 5.61 6.97
C LEU A 196 -11.00 5.39 8.48
N GLU A 197 -10.33 4.29 8.84
CA GLU A 197 -9.95 4.01 10.23
C GLU A 197 -8.44 3.87 10.35
N ILE A 198 -7.84 4.66 11.24
CA ILE A 198 -6.41 4.65 11.51
C ILE A 198 -6.21 4.51 13.01
N SER A 199 -5.49 3.48 13.43
CA SER A 199 -5.20 3.29 14.85
C SER A 199 -3.81 2.76 15.16
N TYR A 200 -3.26 3.19 16.29
CA TYR A 200 -1.98 2.71 16.84
C TYR A 200 -0.79 2.80 15.87
N CYS A 201 -0.67 3.90 15.12
CA CYS A 201 0.49 4.17 14.25
C CYS A 201 1.39 5.26 14.91
N PRO A 202 2.36 4.86 15.77
CA PRO A 202 3.05 5.77 16.69
C PRO A 202 4.02 6.76 16.04
N VAL A 203 4.45 6.55 14.80
CA VAL A 203 5.36 7.46 14.09
C VAL A 203 4.67 8.41 13.13
N LEU A 204 3.36 8.24 12.91
CA LEU A 204 2.58 9.06 11.99
C LEU A 204 2.42 10.48 12.57
N GLU A 205 3.05 11.47 11.94
CA GLU A 205 2.97 12.88 12.36
C GLU A 205 1.88 13.66 11.62
N GLU A 206 1.67 13.34 10.34
CA GLU A 206 0.65 13.91 9.47
C GLU A 206 0.01 12.80 8.63
N MET A 207 -1.30 12.90 8.34
CA MET A 207 -1.97 11.93 7.48
C MET A 207 -1.65 12.17 6.00
N VAL A 208 -1.62 13.44 5.60
CA VAL A 208 -1.31 13.90 4.25
C VAL A 208 -0.02 14.72 4.28
N VAL A 209 0.93 14.39 3.42
CA VAL A 209 2.20 15.15 3.28
C VAL A 209 2.30 15.84 1.92
N ILE A 210 2.92 17.01 1.88
CA ILE A 210 3.26 17.71 0.64
C ILE A 210 4.57 17.10 0.09
N GLU A 211 4.58 16.75 -1.19
CA GLU A 211 5.77 16.24 -1.87
C GLU A 211 6.67 17.38 -2.32
N GLU A 212 7.99 17.20 -2.28
CA GLU A 212 8.98 18.23 -2.63
C GLU A 212 8.86 18.74 -4.09
N LEU A 213 8.18 17.98 -4.97
CA LEU A 213 8.05 18.27 -6.40
C LEU A 213 6.79 19.09 -6.77
N ILE A 214 5.98 19.46 -5.77
CA ILE A 214 4.75 20.23 -5.95
C ILE A 214 5.14 21.71 -6.14
N ASP A 215 4.81 22.28 -7.31
CA ASP A 215 5.07 23.68 -7.66
C ASP A 215 4.40 24.61 -6.62
N GLU A 216 4.98 25.78 -6.32
CA GLU A 216 4.51 26.60 -5.19
C GLU A 216 3.02 26.98 -5.30
N GLY A 217 2.52 27.19 -6.53
CA GLY A 217 1.09 27.46 -6.79
C GLY A 217 0.15 26.26 -6.59
N SER A 218 0.68 25.04 -6.44
CA SER A 218 -0.12 23.83 -6.14
C SER A 218 -0.24 23.52 -4.64
N ARG A 219 0.42 24.30 -3.78
CA ARG A 219 0.18 24.28 -2.32
C ARG A 219 -1.17 24.90 -1.93
N ASP A 220 -1.74 25.71 -2.83
CA ASP A 220 -3.07 26.33 -2.69
C ASP A 220 -4.21 25.41 -3.12
N ALA A 221 -3.92 24.21 -3.63
CA ALA A 221 -4.94 23.26 -4.03
C ALA A 221 -5.73 22.76 -2.81
N ILE A 222 -7.05 22.88 -2.88
CA ILE A 222 -7.96 22.32 -1.87
C ILE A 222 -7.89 20.79 -1.96
N LEU A 223 -7.59 20.15 -0.83
CA LEU A 223 -7.63 18.70 -0.70
C LEU A 223 -9.03 18.26 -0.30
N LEU A 224 -9.64 17.38 -1.10
CA LEU A 224 -11.04 17.02 -0.96
C LEU A 224 -11.23 15.52 -0.68
N PHE A 225 -11.75 15.21 0.50
CA PHE A 225 -12.30 13.88 0.82
C PHE A 225 -13.81 13.86 0.53
N ALA A 226 -14.15 13.91 -0.77
CA ALA A 226 -15.51 14.20 -1.24
C ALA A 226 -16.60 13.22 -0.75
N GLN A 227 -16.28 11.94 -0.61
CA GLN A 227 -17.24 10.88 -0.23
C GLN A 227 -17.00 10.30 1.17
N LEU A 228 -16.07 10.86 1.94
CA LEU A 228 -15.72 10.30 3.24
C LEU A 228 -16.86 10.51 4.23
N HIS A 229 -17.51 9.43 4.64
CA HIS A 229 -18.65 9.44 5.57
C HIS A 229 -18.22 9.19 7.02
N TYR A 230 -17.21 8.35 7.23
CA TYR A 230 -16.72 7.93 8.54
C TYR A 230 -15.21 8.07 8.62
N LEU A 231 -14.74 8.80 9.64
CA LEU A 231 -13.33 8.94 9.98
C LEU A 231 -13.09 8.59 11.44
N ARG A 232 -12.24 7.58 11.67
CA ARG A 232 -11.77 7.21 13.01
C ARG A 232 -10.26 7.33 13.12
N ILE A 233 -9.82 8.07 14.13
CA ILE A 233 -8.41 8.29 14.45
C ILE A 233 -8.20 7.93 15.92
N LYS A 234 -7.41 6.88 16.18
CA LYS A 234 -7.30 6.31 17.53
C LYS A 234 -5.86 6.00 17.95
N HIS A 235 -5.45 6.45 19.14
CA HIS A 235 -4.12 6.21 19.71
C HIS A 235 -2.96 6.63 18.79
N LEU A 236 -3.09 7.78 18.12
CA LEU A 236 -2.04 8.35 17.27
C LEU A 236 -1.25 9.40 18.05
N VAL A 237 -0.30 8.93 18.84
CA VAL A 237 0.41 9.74 19.84
C VAL A 237 1.29 10.85 19.25
N LYS A 238 1.73 10.72 17.99
CA LYS A 238 2.57 11.72 17.31
C LYS A 238 1.81 12.57 16.28
N LEU A 239 0.54 12.25 15.99
CA LEU A 239 -0.22 12.98 15.00
C LEU A 239 -0.43 14.42 15.47
N ARG A 240 0.05 15.40 14.72
CA ARG A 240 -0.08 16.84 15.04
C ARG A 240 -1.28 17.50 14.37
N GLY A 241 -1.58 17.04 13.15
CA GLY A 241 -2.67 17.48 12.31
C GLY A 241 -2.89 16.49 11.15
N LEU A 242 -3.97 16.69 10.38
CA LEU A 242 -4.23 15.84 9.21
C LEU A 242 -3.39 16.24 8.00
N TYR A 243 -3.13 17.54 7.86
CA TYR A 243 -2.44 18.16 6.75
C TYR A 243 -1.84 19.49 7.23
N SER A 244 -0.58 19.77 6.90
CA SER A 244 0.11 21.02 7.24
C SER A 244 0.09 22.07 6.10
N GLY A 245 -0.68 21.84 5.03
CA GLY A 245 -0.94 22.85 4.01
C GLY A 245 -2.28 23.57 4.21
N ASN A 246 -2.70 24.34 3.21
CA ASN A 246 -3.72 25.38 3.38
C ASN A 246 -5.13 24.86 3.69
N TYR A 247 -5.74 24.06 2.81
CA TYR A 247 -7.16 23.68 2.95
C TYR A 247 -7.39 22.17 2.73
N ILE A 248 -8.08 21.56 3.70
CA ILE A 248 -8.60 20.19 3.61
C ILE A 248 -10.09 20.19 3.96
N GLU A 249 -10.91 19.59 3.11
CA GLU A 249 -12.36 19.57 3.26
C GLU A 249 -12.94 18.15 3.27
N PHE A 250 -13.99 17.99 4.08
CA PHE A 250 -14.71 16.74 4.28
C PHE A 250 -16.23 16.93 4.08
N PRO A 251 -16.68 17.29 2.85
CA PRO A 251 -18.05 17.75 2.63
C PRO A 251 -19.14 16.71 2.94
N SER A 252 -18.78 15.42 2.96
CA SER A 252 -19.73 14.32 3.21
C SER A 252 -19.56 13.66 4.59
N LEU A 253 -18.71 14.18 5.48
CA LEU A 253 -18.40 13.51 6.75
C LEU A 253 -19.60 13.55 7.70
N LYS A 254 -20.03 12.35 8.13
CA LYS A 254 -21.19 12.16 9.02
C LYS A 254 -20.76 11.78 10.42
N GLU A 255 -19.66 11.04 10.53
CA GLU A 255 -19.17 10.50 11.79
C GLU A 255 -17.66 10.70 11.91
N LEU A 256 -17.25 11.32 13.02
CA LEU A 256 -15.86 11.56 13.39
C LEU A 256 -15.60 11.01 14.79
N GLU A 257 -14.69 10.04 14.88
CA GLU A 257 -14.22 9.48 16.14
C GLU A 257 -12.73 9.78 16.35
N ILE A 258 -12.41 10.54 17.40
CA ILE A 258 -11.04 10.81 17.82
C ILE A 258 -10.84 10.29 19.23
N GLU A 259 -9.90 9.37 19.42
CA GLU A 259 -9.64 8.75 20.71
C GLU A 259 -8.13 8.73 21.00
N ASN A 260 -7.71 9.25 22.15
CA ASN A 260 -6.33 9.13 22.64
C ASN A 260 -5.24 9.65 21.66
N CYS A 261 -5.48 10.77 20.98
CA CYS A 261 -4.51 11.43 20.08
C CYS A 261 -3.88 12.65 20.77
N LEU A 262 -2.87 12.41 21.61
CA LEU A 262 -2.37 13.38 22.60
C LEU A 262 -1.71 14.64 22.01
N ASN A 263 -1.11 14.53 20.82
CA ASN A 263 -0.42 15.64 20.16
C ASN A 263 -1.27 16.33 19.07
N LEU A 264 -2.51 15.89 18.87
CA LEU A 264 -3.38 16.46 17.86
C LEU A 264 -3.80 17.86 18.30
N ARG A 265 -3.27 18.88 17.63
CA ARG A 265 -3.52 20.29 17.99
C ARG A 265 -4.86 20.78 17.47
N ALA A 266 -5.13 20.49 16.21
CA ALA A 266 -6.37 20.81 15.54
C ALA A 266 -6.68 19.72 14.51
N PHE A 267 -7.98 19.51 14.26
CA PHE A 267 -8.45 18.59 13.23
C PHE A 267 -8.32 19.21 11.83
N ILE A 268 -8.61 20.50 11.71
CA ILE A 268 -8.33 21.34 10.53
C ILE A 268 -7.50 22.52 11.04
N PHE A 269 -6.38 22.80 10.39
CA PHE A 269 -5.57 23.97 10.66
C PHE A 269 -6.01 25.08 9.70
N ASP A 270 -6.43 26.22 10.23
CA ASP A 270 -6.63 27.45 9.46
C ASP A 270 -5.57 28.44 9.94
N ASP A 271 -4.54 28.67 9.13
CA ASP A 271 -3.48 29.63 9.44
C ASP A 271 -3.97 31.09 9.45
N MET A 272 -5.26 31.35 9.14
CA MET A 272 -5.85 32.71 9.17
C MET A 272 -6.36 33.15 10.54
N VAL A 273 -6.38 32.29 11.57
CA VAL A 273 -6.62 32.77 12.95
C VAL A 273 -5.30 33.25 13.54
N GLY A 274 -4.83 34.41 13.04
CA GLY A 274 -3.90 35.22 13.79
C GLY A 274 -4.53 35.50 15.15
N PHE A 275 -3.99 34.87 16.21
CA PHE A 275 -4.30 35.30 17.57
C PHE A 275 -4.02 36.81 17.64
N PRO A 276 -4.98 37.66 18.02
CA PRO A 276 -4.64 39.03 18.34
C PRO A 276 -3.62 38.95 19.48
N SER A 277 -2.44 39.51 19.24
CA SER A 277 -1.39 39.65 20.24
C SER A 277 -2.02 40.24 21.50
N LEU A 278 -2.09 39.46 22.57
CA LEU A 278 -2.32 40.02 23.90
C LEU A 278 -1.00 40.59 24.39
N THR A 279 -0.69 41.81 23.93
CA THR A 279 0.14 42.84 24.58
C THR A 279 0.09 44.09 23.75
#